data_AF-A0A7K1FXW9-F1
#
_entry.id   AF-A0A7K1FXW9-F1
#
_cell.length_a   1.000
_cell.length_b   1.000
_cell.length_c   1.000
_cell.angle_alpha   90.00
_cell.angle_beta   90.00
_cell.angle_gamma   90.00
#
_symmetry.space_group_name_H-M   'P 1'
#
loop_
_entity.id
_entity.type
_entity.pdbx_description
1 polymer ?
#
loop_
_entity_poly.entity_id
_entity_poly.type
_entity_poly.pdbx_seq_one_letter_code
_entity_poly.pdbx_strand_id
1 'polypeptide(L)'
;MNIKNTKLKTTLFFTCLSLFSLLTACSSEEDRWTDVKEDPVTEIITDLDARRIISFKVTNPGEEQAIYSAVNNIEKTITVYLPSYYQYEYLETAITLPEKTTISPVATELLPVFSKTPVTYTTKAADGTTAVYTVKVVIQQPTITLSELSTATVPFTIQAGGSITVKGENFIPSYEVTKLFVVDAQGNKKLQLQQYNDGLNIASFYAMYSFGLNTGLLLDTDYWIMMESYNLSVTMKLPFRIK
;
A
#
# COMPACT_ATOMS: atom_id res chain seq x y z
N MET A 1 -56.87 67.47 -29.62
CA MET A 1 -57.81 68.08 -28.66
C MET A 1 -57.00 68.50 -27.45
N ASN A 2 -57.13 69.77 -27.04
CA ASN A 2 -56.48 70.43 -25.90
C ASN A 2 -56.37 69.50 -24.66
N ILE A 3 -55.39 69.65 -23.76
CA ILE A 3 -55.44 70.67 -22.68
C ILE A 3 -54.15 70.65 -21.84
N LYS A 4 -53.59 71.87 -21.70
CA LYS A 4 -52.94 72.53 -20.54
C LYS A 4 -51.63 72.01 -19.92
N ASN A 5 -50.60 72.82 -20.19
CA ASN A 5 -49.66 73.31 -19.18
C ASN A 5 -50.39 74.04 -18.04
N THR A 6 -49.96 73.81 -16.80
CA THR A 6 -50.21 74.74 -15.69
C THR A 6 -48.91 75.07 -14.99
N LYS A 7 -48.56 76.36 -15.00
CA LYS A 7 -47.46 77.02 -14.27
C LYS A 7 -47.77 77.12 -12.76
N LEU A 8 -46.80 77.68 -12.03
CA LEU A 8 -46.81 78.35 -10.71
C LEU A 8 -46.25 77.48 -9.56
N LYS A 9 -45.31 77.92 -8.71
CA LYS A 9 -44.67 79.22 -8.47
C LYS A 9 -43.23 79.02 -8.01
N THR A 10 -42.35 79.82 -8.58
CA THR A 10 -41.06 80.20 -8.02
C THR A 10 -41.27 81.04 -6.75
N THR A 11 -40.24 81.00 -5.90
CA THR A 11 -39.76 82.05 -5.00
C THR A 11 -40.27 82.00 -3.57
N LEU A 12 -39.43 81.46 -2.66
CA LEU A 12 -38.98 82.24 -1.52
C LEU A 12 -37.64 81.73 -0.97
N PHE A 13 -36.65 82.63 -1.00
CA PHE A 13 -35.61 82.83 0.00
C PHE A 13 -34.60 81.69 0.25
N PHE A 14 -33.36 81.81 -0.24
CA PHE A 14 -32.27 82.54 0.45
C PHE A 14 -32.25 82.25 1.95
N THR A 15 -31.52 81.21 2.37
CA THR A 15 -30.60 81.21 3.54
C THR A 15 -30.04 79.80 3.77
N CYS A 16 -28.79 79.75 4.26
CA CYS A 16 -28.03 78.56 4.69
C CYS A 16 -27.39 77.69 3.60
N LEU A 17 -26.59 78.36 2.78
CA LEU A 17 -25.29 77.87 2.36
C LEU A 17 -24.37 77.78 3.60
N SER A 18 -24.38 76.67 4.36
CA SER A 18 -23.29 76.31 5.31
C SER A 18 -23.59 75.08 6.19
N LEU A 19 -24.21 73.99 5.72
CA LEU A 19 -24.38 72.81 6.59
C LEU A 19 -24.49 71.47 5.86
N PHE A 20 -23.62 71.22 4.86
CA PHE A 20 -23.55 69.93 4.16
C PHE A 20 -22.12 69.37 4.02
N SER A 21 -21.20 69.80 4.88
CA SER A 21 -19.79 69.36 4.86
C SER A 21 -19.38 68.49 6.06
N LEU A 22 -20.33 67.85 6.76
CA LEU A 22 -20.04 67.05 7.96
C LEU A 22 -20.48 65.58 7.88
N LEU A 23 -20.72 65.03 6.67
CA LEU A 23 -21.06 63.61 6.49
C LEU A 23 -20.00 62.76 5.78
N THR A 24 -18.74 63.23 5.69
CA THR A 24 -17.63 62.44 5.15
C THR A 24 -16.44 62.42 6.11
N ALA A 25 -16.60 61.72 7.24
CA ALA A 25 -15.47 61.34 8.08
C ALA A 25 -15.83 60.11 8.92
N CYS A 26 -16.05 58.98 8.24
CA CYS A 26 -15.85 57.67 8.83
C CYS A 26 -15.48 56.69 7.70
N SER A 27 -14.32 56.91 7.08
CA SER A 27 -13.59 55.80 6.49
C SER A 27 -12.77 55.20 7.64
N SER A 28 -13.36 54.28 8.39
CA SER A 28 -12.54 53.30 9.09
C SER A 28 -11.89 52.46 7.99
N GLU A 29 -10.72 52.88 7.53
CA GLU A 29 -9.79 51.95 6.90
C GLU A 29 -9.49 50.92 7.99
N GLU A 30 -10.20 49.79 7.96
CA GLU A 30 -9.73 48.60 8.65
C GLU A 30 -8.33 48.32 8.11
N ASP A 31 -7.34 48.22 9.00
CA ASP A 31 -6.03 47.70 8.69
C ASP A 31 -6.23 46.30 8.09
N ARG A 32 -6.29 46.24 6.77
CA ARG A 32 -6.34 45.00 6.03
C ARG A 32 -5.00 44.34 6.28
N TRP A 33 -5.01 43.33 7.14
CA TRP A 33 -3.89 42.41 7.36
C TRP A 33 -3.21 42.11 6.03
N THR A 34 -2.04 42.72 5.80
CA THR A 34 -1.19 42.35 4.68
C THR A 34 -0.48 41.08 5.11
N ASP A 35 -0.80 39.98 4.44
CA ASP A 35 -0.13 38.70 4.63
C ASP A 35 1.36 38.89 4.25
N VAL A 36 2.21 39.13 5.25
CA VAL A 36 3.65 39.20 5.06
C VAL A 36 4.14 37.76 4.97
N LYS A 37 4.23 37.25 3.75
CA LYS A 37 5.01 36.02 3.51
C LYS A 37 6.46 36.36 3.79
N GLU A 38 6.96 35.93 4.95
CA GLU A 38 8.39 35.86 5.18
C GLU A 38 9.02 35.00 4.08
N ASP A 39 10.24 35.37 3.68
CA ASP A 39 11.01 34.56 2.77
C ASP A 39 11.12 33.13 3.36
N PRO A 40 10.93 32.08 2.55
CA PRO A 40 11.02 30.72 3.04
C PRO A 40 12.43 30.50 3.63
N VAL A 41 12.50 30.34 4.96
CA VAL A 41 13.72 29.95 5.64
C VAL A 41 13.93 28.46 5.36
N THR A 42 14.85 28.15 4.46
CA THR A 42 15.35 26.78 4.28
C THR A 42 16.39 26.50 5.37
N GLU A 43 16.02 25.68 6.35
CA GLU A 43 17.01 25.08 7.26
C GLU A 43 17.92 24.15 6.44
N ILE A 44 19.15 24.59 6.18
CA ILE A 44 20.18 23.73 5.60
C ILE A 44 20.77 22.92 6.75
N ILE A 45 20.36 21.67 6.90
CA ILE A 45 21.01 20.75 7.84
C ILE A 45 22.40 20.42 7.29
N THR A 46 23.43 21.05 7.84
CA THR A 46 24.82 20.95 7.34
C THR A 46 25.56 19.72 7.84
N ASP A 47 25.05 19.01 8.85
CA ASP A 47 25.69 17.82 9.44
C ASP A 47 24.81 16.56 9.32
N LEU A 48 24.47 16.21 8.08
CA LEU A 48 23.81 14.93 7.79
C LEU A 48 24.85 13.83 7.57
N ASP A 49 24.68 12.68 8.22
CA ASP A 49 25.57 11.50 8.07
C ASP A 49 25.88 11.24 6.59
N ALA A 50 27.17 11.28 6.21
CA ALA A 50 27.62 11.09 4.84
C ALA A 50 27.36 9.66 4.31
N ARG A 51 27.17 8.70 5.22
CA ARG A 51 26.82 7.30 4.92
C ARG A 51 25.31 7.08 4.87
N ARG A 52 24.50 8.14 4.85
CA ARG A 52 23.04 8.02 4.76
C ARG A 52 22.60 7.50 3.40
N ILE A 53 21.42 6.87 3.36
CA ILE A 53 20.66 6.70 2.12
C ILE A 53 19.68 7.86 2.02
N ILE A 54 19.66 8.54 0.86
CA ILE A 54 18.76 9.68 0.61
C ILE A 54 17.37 9.15 0.26
N SER A 55 17.30 8.20 -0.66
CA SER A 55 16.05 7.54 -1.01
C SER A 55 16.30 6.11 -1.47
N PHE A 56 15.31 5.27 -1.22
CA PHE A 56 15.20 3.93 -1.74
C PHE A 56 13.79 3.80 -2.34
N LYS A 57 13.70 3.35 -3.58
CA LYS A 57 12.41 3.15 -4.26
C LYS A 57 12.38 1.83 -5.02
N VAL A 58 11.19 1.26 -5.12
CA VAL A 58 10.90 0.09 -5.95
C VAL A 58 10.36 0.58 -7.30
N THR A 59 10.96 0.14 -8.40
CA THR A 59 10.73 0.70 -9.75
C THR A 59 9.93 -0.19 -10.68
N ASN A 60 9.63 -1.44 -10.30
CA ASN A 60 8.89 -2.38 -11.15
C ASN A 60 7.36 -2.21 -11.28
N PRO A 61 6.70 -1.16 -10.74
CA PRO A 61 5.46 -0.64 -11.36
C PRO A 61 5.72 0.40 -12.48
N GLY A 62 6.97 0.83 -12.66
CA GLY A 62 7.39 1.94 -13.51
C GLY A 62 7.87 3.14 -12.69
N GLU A 63 8.74 3.98 -13.26
CA GLU A 63 9.33 5.15 -12.58
C GLU A 63 8.29 6.16 -12.09
N GLU A 64 7.21 6.36 -12.84
CA GLU A 64 6.12 7.29 -12.47
C GLU A 64 5.29 6.80 -11.28
N GLN A 65 5.28 5.49 -11.03
CA GLN A 65 4.51 4.83 -9.98
C GLN A 65 5.42 4.18 -8.93
N ALA A 66 6.69 4.59 -8.88
CA ALA A 66 7.67 4.00 -8.01
C ALA A 66 7.22 4.07 -6.54
N ILE A 67 7.41 2.96 -5.82
CA ILE A 67 7.02 2.86 -4.43
C ILE A 67 8.20 3.34 -3.58
N TYR A 68 8.05 4.51 -2.96
CA TYR A 68 9.07 5.07 -2.07
C TYR A 68 9.06 4.37 -0.72
N SER A 69 10.24 3.94 -0.29
CA SER A 69 10.43 3.26 1.00
C SER A 69 10.76 4.25 2.12
N ALA A 70 10.43 3.87 3.35
CA ALA A 70 10.84 4.61 4.52
C ALA A 70 12.31 4.29 4.87
N VAL A 71 13.19 5.28 4.79
CA VAL A 71 14.61 5.14 5.17
C VAL A 71 14.83 5.73 6.55
N ASN A 72 15.20 4.88 7.51
CA ASN A 72 15.62 5.31 8.84
C ASN A 72 17.15 5.31 8.92
N ASN A 73 17.74 6.50 8.85
CA ASN A 73 19.20 6.68 8.90
C ASN A 73 19.77 6.58 10.33
N ILE A 74 18.97 6.56 11.39
CA ILE A 74 19.45 6.34 12.76
C ILE A 74 19.56 4.83 13.02
N GLU A 75 18.48 4.09 12.76
CA GLU A 75 18.42 2.63 12.96
C GLU A 75 19.08 1.84 11.83
N LYS A 76 19.44 2.51 10.73
CA LYS A 76 19.96 1.89 9.50
C LYS A 76 19.00 0.83 8.96
N THR A 77 17.75 1.22 8.77
CA THR A 77 16.72 0.34 8.20
C THR A 77 16.05 0.98 6.99
N ILE A 78 15.65 0.14 6.05
CA ILE A 78 14.83 0.52 4.89
C ILE A 78 13.55 -0.31 4.98
N THR A 79 12.40 0.33 5.12
CA THR A 79 11.11 -0.36 5.16
C THR A 79 10.38 -0.14 3.85
N VAL A 80 10.26 -1.21 3.08
CA VAL A 80 9.50 -1.26 1.82
C VAL A 80 8.08 -1.69 2.16
N TYR A 81 7.11 -0.80 1.97
CA TYR A 81 5.70 -1.16 2.09
C TYR A 81 5.18 -1.57 0.72
N LEU A 82 5.00 -2.87 0.51
CA LEU A 82 4.65 -3.43 -0.80
C LEU A 82 3.15 -3.76 -0.85
N PRO A 83 2.36 -3.08 -1.70
CA PRO A 83 0.98 -3.46 -1.94
C PRO A 83 0.89 -4.86 -2.54
N SER A 84 0.06 -5.71 -1.94
CA SER A 84 0.01 -7.14 -2.28
C SER A 84 -0.54 -7.44 -3.67
N TYR A 85 -1.33 -6.52 -4.25
CA TYR A 85 -1.91 -6.68 -5.58
C TYR A 85 -0.88 -6.65 -6.71
N TYR A 86 0.35 -6.23 -6.45
CA TYR A 86 1.45 -6.31 -7.43
C TYR A 86 1.99 -7.73 -7.60
N GLN A 87 1.80 -8.61 -6.62
CA GLN A 87 2.15 -10.03 -6.70
C GLN A 87 3.64 -10.28 -6.99
N TYR A 88 4.51 -9.33 -6.67
CA TYR A 88 5.93 -9.44 -6.94
C TYR A 88 6.60 -10.53 -6.09
N GLU A 89 7.48 -11.28 -6.75
CA GLU A 89 8.46 -12.17 -6.13
C GLU A 89 9.84 -11.50 -6.00
N TYR A 90 10.09 -10.51 -6.87
CA TYR A 90 11.33 -9.76 -6.96
C TYR A 90 11.03 -8.27 -7.13
N LEU A 91 11.88 -7.42 -6.56
CA LEU A 91 11.79 -5.97 -6.67
C LEU A 91 12.97 -5.44 -7.48
N GLU A 92 12.67 -4.62 -8.47
CA GLU A 92 13.65 -3.70 -9.06
C GLU A 92 13.75 -2.48 -8.15
N THR A 93 14.97 -2.04 -7.84
CA THR A 93 15.18 -0.98 -6.86
C THR A 93 16.12 0.08 -7.37
N ALA A 94 15.91 1.33 -6.95
CA ALA A 94 16.81 2.43 -7.19
C ALA A 94 17.14 3.12 -5.87
N ILE A 95 18.43 3.44 -5.68
CA ILE A 95 18.96 4.02 -4.44
C ILE A 95 19.69 5.31 -4.78
N THR A 96 19.36 6.38 -4.06
CA THR A 96 20.05 7.67 -4.16
C THR A 96 20.92 7.86 -2.92
N LEU A 97 22.17 8.27 -3.15
CA LEU A 97 23.20 8.43 -2.13
C LEU A 97 23.75 9.86 -2.16
N PRO A 98 24.37 10.33 -1.06
CA PRO A 98 25.18 11.54 -1.08
C PRO A 98 26.30 11.45 -2.11
N GLU A 99 26.83 12.59 -2.54
CA GLU A 99 27.96 12.63 -3.46
C GLU A 99 29.15 11.82 -2.93
N LYS A 100 29.80 11.08 -3.83
CA LYS A 100 30.99 10.25 -3.54
C LYS A 100 30.75 9.10 -2.55
N THR A 101 29.52 8.86 -2.11
CA THR A 101 29.14 7.67 -1.34
C THR A 101 28.87 6.51 -2.29
N THR A 102 29.40 5.34 -1.97
CA THR A 102 29.18 4.10 -2.73
C THR A 102 28.34 3.12 -1.92
N ILE A 103 27.80 2.09 -2.57
CA ILE A 103 26.98 1.05 -1.94
C ILE A 103 27.35 -0.34 -2.44
N SER A 104 27.26 -1.34 -1.57
CA SER A 104 27.48 -2.75 -1.87
C SER A 104 26.45 -3.65 -1.16
N PRO A 105 25.79 -4.60 -1.84
CA PRO A 105 25.88 -4.85 -3.28
C PRO A 105 25.35 -3.67 -4.10
N VAL A 106 25.70 -3.62 -5.38
CA VAL A 106 25.13 -2.62 -6.29
C VAL A 106 23.63 -2.92 -6.44
N ALA A 107 22.80 -1.88 -6.40
CA ALA A 107 21.34 -1.99 -6.46
C ALA A 107 20.78 -2.38 -7.85
N THR A 108 21.57 -3.05 -8.69
CA THR A 108 21.15 -3.56 -10.00
C THR A 108 20.61 -4.98 -9.94
N GLU A 109 20.81 -5.68 -8.83
CA GLU A 109 20.28 -7.03 -8.62
C GLU A 109 18.83 -6.97 -8.16
N LEU A 110 18.02 -7.90 -8.66
CA LEU A 110 16.64 -8.09 -8.24
C LEU A 110 16.58 -8.49 -6.76
N LEU A 111 15.88 -7.69 -5.96
CA LEU A 111 15.71 -7.96 -4.53
C LEU A 111 14.59 -8.98 -4.33
N PRO A 112 14.85 -10.18 -3.79
CA PRO A 112 13.81 -11.17 -3.56
C PRO A 112 12.87 -10.71 -2.43
N VAL A 113 11.57 -10.75 -2.68
CA VAL A 113 10.54 -10.47 -1.67
C VAL A 113 10.57 -11.55 -0.57
N PHE A 114 10.89 -12.79 -0.95
CA PHE A 114 10.98 -13.95 -0.07
C PHE A 114 12.43 -14.33 0.25
N SER A 115 13.13 -13.48 0.98
CA SER A 115 14.49 -13.81 1.41
C SER A 115 14.51 -14.55 2.75
N LYS A 116 15.17 -15.71 2.81
CA LYS A 116 15.44 -16.42 4.07
C LYS A 116 16.50 -15.72 4.92
N THR A 117 17.36 -14.94 4.27
CA THR A 117 18.43 -14.17 4.90
C THR A 117 18.12 -12.68 4.82
N PRO A 118 18.43 -11.88 5.85
CA PRO A 118 18.27 -10.43 5.78
C PRO A 118 18.99 -9.87 4.56
N VAL A 119 18.31 -9.03 3.77
CA VAL A 119 18.94 -8.29 2.66
C VAL A 119 19.57 -7.03 3.24
N THR A 120 20.85 -6.82 2.98
CA THR A 120 21.61 -5.70 3.54
C THR A 120 22.38 -4.93 2.47
N TYR A 121 22.45 -3.62 2.63
CA TYR A 121 23.32 -2.75 1.84
C TYR A 121 24.33 -2.05 2.73
N THR A 122 25.60 -2.07 2.33
CA THR A 122 26.68 -1.33 2.98
C THR A 122 26.99 -0.08 2.19
N THR A 123 26.73 1.09 2.78
CA THR A 123 27.16 2.37 2.22
C THR A 123 28.57 2.70 2.71
N LYS A 124 29.41 3.27 1.84
CA LYS A 124 30.76 3.75 2.18
C LYS A 124 30.93 5.19 1.74
N ALA A 125 31.20 6.09 2.69
CA ALA A 125 31.44 7.50 2.41
C ALA A 125 32.86 7.75 1.88
N ALA A 126 33.12 8.97 1.40
CA ALA A 126 34.42 9.36 0.84
C ALA A 126 35.58 9.28 1.84
N ASP A 127 35.30 9.46 3.14
CA ASP A 127 36.27 9.31 4.24
C ASP A 127 36.58 7.84 4.59
N GLY A 128 35.91 6.89 3.93
CA GLY A 128 36.07 5.46 4.12
C GLY A 128 35.18 4.85 5.21
N THR A 129 34.42 5.65 5.96
CA THR A 129 33.49 5.15 6.98
C THR A 129 32.30 4.43 6.33
N THR A 130 31.76 3.42 7.04
CA THR A 130 30.69 2.56 6.51
C THR A 130 29.48 2.49 7.41
N ALA A 131 28.32 2.21 6.82
CA ALA A 131 27.07 1.91 7.53
C ALA A 131 26.35 0.78 6.81
N VAL A 132 25.71 -0.11 7.57
CA VAL A 132 24.99 -1.28 7.04
C VAL A 132 23.51 -1.07 7.27
N TYR A 133 22.75 -1.02 6.18
CA TYR A 133 21.29 -0.91 6.18
C TYR A 133 20.65 -2.27 5.97
N THR A 134 19.64 -2.58 6.76
CA THR A 134 18.82 -3.79 6.59
C THR A 134 17.50 -3.44 5.91
N VAL A 135 17.19 -4.14 4.82
CA VAL A 135 15.91 -3.99 4.11
C VAL A 135 14.87 -4.89 4.77
N LYS A 136 13.70 -4.30 5.05
CA LYS A 136 12.52 -4.98 5.56
C LYS A 136 11.39 -4.79 4.54
N VAL A 137 10.91 -5.89 3.98
CA VAL A 137 9.74 -5.86 3.10
C VAL A 137 8.49 -6.18 3.92
N VAL A 138 7.55 -5.23 3.94
CA VAL A 138 6.27 -5.34 4.62
C VAL A 138 5.19 -5.45 3.55
N ILE A 139 4.64 -6.66 3.40
CA ILE A 139 3.53 -6.90 2.48
C ILE A 139 2.25 -6.32 3.07
N GLN A 140 1.59 -5.45 2.33
CA GLN A 140 0.30 -4.88 2.70
C GLN A 140 -0.84 -5.79 2.22
N GLN A 141 -0.84 -7.05 2.66
CA GLN A 141 -1.95 -7.98 2.41
C GLN A 141 -2.90 -7.97 3.63
N PRO A 142 -4.21 -7.74 3.44
CA PRO A 142 -5.19 -7.96 4.50
C PRO A 142 -5.23 -9.42 4.95
N THR A 143 -5.72 -9.69 6.16
CA THR A 143 -5.87 -11.06 6.66
C THR A 143 -6.73 -11.90 5.72
N ILE A 144 -6.26 -13.11 5.43
CA ILE A 144 -6.98 -14.08 4.61
C ILE A 144 -8.06 -14.74 5.45
N THR A 145 -9.25 -14.93 4.87
CA THR A 145 -10.31 -15.73 5.48
C THR A 145 -10.64 -16.91 4.57
N LEU A 146 -10.98 -18.06 5.15
CA LEU A 146 -11.40 -19.25 4.42
C LEU A 146 -12.82 -19.63 4.84
N SER A 147 -13.66 -19.95 3.87
CA SER A 147 -14.95 -20.61 4.11
C SER A 147 -14.72 -22.10 4.32
N GLU A 148 -15.27 -22.66 5.40
CA GLU A 148 -15.19 -24.09 5.67
C GLU A 148 -15.81 -24.92 4.53
N LEU A 149 -15.15 -26.01 4.15
CA LEU A 149 -15.73 -27.01 3.24
C LEU A 149 -16.76 -27.89 3.96
N SER A 150 -16.48 -28.20 5.22
CA SER A 150 -17.29 -29.05 6.09
C SER A 150 -18.23 -28.23 6.96
N THR A 151 -19.20 -28.91 7.57
CA THR A 151 -19.97 -28.37 8.70
C THR A 151 -19.65 -29.17 9.96
N ALA A 152 -20.08 -28.69 11.13
CA ALA A 152 -19.83 -29.37 12.41
C ALA A 152 -20.40 -30.81 12.46
N THR A 153 -21.41 -31.12 11.64
CA THR A 153 -22.09 -32.44 11.64
C THR A 153 -21.90 -33.22 10.36
N VAL A 154 -21.46 -32.58 9.26
CA VAL A 154 -21.29 -33.23 7.96
C VAL A 154 -19.89 -32.93 7.44
N PRO A 155 -18.97 -33.91 7.44
CA PRO A 155 -17.65 -33.73 6.84
C PRO A 155 -17.78 -33.71 5.31
N PHE A 156 -17.08 -32.77 4.68
CA PHE A 156 -16.83 -32.80 3.25
C PHE A 156 -15.97 -34.03 2.91
N THR A 157 -16.32 -34.72 1.85
CA THR A 157 -15.57 -35.89 1.36
C THR A 157 -15.15 -35.68 -0.08
N ILE A 158 -13.91 -36.04 -0.41
CA ILE A 158 -13.39 -35.97 -1.78
C ILE A 158 -12.72 -37.27 -2.20
N GLN A 159 -12.95 -37.64 -3.46
CA GLN A 159 -12.33 -38.80 -4.10
C GLN A 159 -10.96 -38.42 -4.69
N ALA A 160 -10.07 -39.40 -4.87
CA ALA A 160 -8.84 -39.20 -5.63
C ALA A 160 -9.13 -38.65 -7.04
N GLY A 161 -8.34 -37.68 -7.50
CA GLY A 161 -8.58 -36.99 -8.78
C GLY A 161 -9.71 -35.95 -8.77
N GLY A 162 -10.38 -35.72 -7.64
CA GLY A 162 -11.41 -34.70 -7.50
C GLY A 162 -10.85 -33.27 -7.49
N SER A 163 -11.74 -32.27 -7.51
CA SER A 163 -11.37 -30.87 -7.29
C SER A 163 -12.18 -30.27 -6.15
N ILE A 164 -11.61 -29.25 -5.50
CA ILE A 164 -12.29 -28.43 -4.51
C ILE A 164 -12.43 -27.00 -5.00
N THR A 165 -13.51 -26.36 -4.60
CA THR A 165 -13.68 -24.92 -4.72
C THR A 165 -13.42 -24.30 -3.35
N VAL A 166 -12.36 -23.50 -3.25
CA VAL A 166 -12.05 -22.75 -2.03
C VAL A 166 -12.58 -21.34 -2.16
N LYS A 167 -13.34 -20.89 -1.15
CA LYS A 167 -13.94 -19.56 -1.06
C LYS A 167 -13.42 -18.82 0.16
N GLY A 168 -13.46 -17.50 0.11
CA GLY A 168 -13.01 -16.64 1.20
C GLY A 168 -12.71 -15.23 0.71
N GLU A 169 -11.90 -14.51 1.47
CA GLU A 169 -11.58 -13.11 1.20
C GLU A 169 -10.06 -12.88 1.17
N ASN A 170 -9.65 -11.83 0.46
CA ASN A 170 -8.26 -11.34 0.38
C ASN A 170 -7.26 -12.34 -0.21
N PHE A 171 -7.75 -13.18 -1.12
CA PHE A 171 -6.92 -14.08 -1.93
C PHE A 171 -6.13 -13.28 -2.97
N ILE A 172 -4.88 -13.67 -3.18
CA ILE A 172 -4.08 -13.14 -4.28
C ILE A 172 -4.11 -14.14 -5.44
N PRO A 173 -4.49 -13.73 -6.65
CA PRO A 173 -4.54 -14.61 -7.83
C PRO A 173 -3.19 -14.90 -8.45
N SER A 174 -2.21 -15.31 -7.65
CA SER A 174 -0.94 -15.80 -8.16
C SER A 174 -0.57 -17.08 -7.43
N TYR A 175 -0.30 -18.13 -8.21
CA TYR A 175 0.14 -19.43 -7.70
C TYR A 175 1.56 -19.38 -7.12
N GLU A 176 2.35 -18.39 -7.52
CA GLU A 176 3.69 -18.18 -7.01
C GLU A 176 3.66 -17.67 -5.57
N VAL A 177 2.69 -16.81 -5.25
CA VAL A 177 2.54 -16.17 -3.94
C VAL A 177 1.50 -16.85 -3.04
N THR A 178 0.39 -17.35 -3.59
CA THR A 178 -0.71 -18.01 -2.87
C THR A 178 -0.73 -19.51 -3.17
N LYS A 179 -0.50 -20.31 -2.15
CA LYS A 179 -0.41 -21.78 -2.24
C LYS A 179 -1.42 -22.42 -1.31
N LEU A 180 -2.00 -23.52 -1.77
CA LEU A 180 -2.95 -24.30 -0.99
C LEU A 180 -2.36 -25.66 -0.65
N PHE A 181 -2.47 -26.05 0.60
CA PHE A 181 -1.93 -27.29 1.15
C PHE A 181 -3.01 -28.11 1.82
N VAL A 182 -2.89 -29.43 1.67
CA VAL A 182 -3.52 -30.39 2.58
C VAL A 182 -2.57 -30.62 3.74
N VAL A 183 -3.06 -30.47 4.96
CA VAL A 183 -2.30 -30.69 6.20
C VAL A 183 -2.94 -31.76 7.08
N ASP A 184 -2.13 -32.45 7.88
CA ASP A 184 -2.64 -33.34 8.92
C ASP A 184 -3.10 -32.57 10.18
N ALA A 185 -3.57 -33.30 11.20
CA ALA A 185 -4.05 -32.73 12.46
C ALA A 185 -2.96 -31.97 13.23
N GLN A 186 -1.68 -32.20 12.93
CA GLN A 186 -0.54 -31.50 13.52
C GLN A 186 -0.10 -30.28 12.68
N GLY A 187 -0.76 -30.02 11.54
CA GLY A 187 -0.42 -28.94 10.62
C GLY A 187 0.72 -29.27 9.66
N ASN A 188 1.16 -30.53 9.57
CA ASN A 188 2.22 -30.90 8.63
C ASN A 188 1.65 -30.94 7.21
N LYS A 189 2.28 -30.21 6.29
CA LYS A 189 1.97 -30.22 4.85
C LYS A 189 2.18 -31.62 4.27
N LYS A 190 1.10 -32.22 3.74
CA LYS A 190 1.11 -33.54 3.08
C LYS A 190 1.08 -33.42 1.57
N LEU A 191 0.35 -32.44 1.05
CA LEU A 191 0.18 -32.22 -0.37
C LEU A 191 0.05 -30.73 -0.65
N GLN A 192 0.76 -30.22 -1.64
CA GLN A 192 0.47 -28.93 -2.24
C GLN A 192 -0.51 -29.16 -3.40
N LEU A 193 -1.66 -28.49 -3.37
CA LEU A 193 -2.66 -28.61 -4.42
C LEU A 193 -2.30 -27.69 -5.58
N GLN A 194 -2.50 -28.18 -6.80
CA GLN A 194 -2.35 -27.38 -8.01
C GLN A 194 -3.64 -26.61 -8.28
N GLN A 195 -3.50 -25.32 -8.57
CA GLN A 195 -4.63 -24.51 -9.00
C GLN A 195 -5.05 -24.96 -10.41
N TYR A 196 -6.35 -25.19 -10.58
CA TYR A 196 -6.94 -25.76 -11.79
C TYR A 196 -7.29 -24.69 -12.85
N ASN A 197 -7.58 -23.46 -12.42
CA ASN A 197 -7.98 -22.36 -13.30
C ASN A 197 -6.85 -21.34 -13.51
N ASP A 198 -6.74 -20.81 -14.75
CA ASP A 198 -5.90 -19.66 -15.10
C ASP A 198 -6.45 -18.39 -14.41
N GLY A 199 -6.16 -18.23 -13.13
CA GLY A 199 -6.50 -17.04 -12.32
C GLY A 199 -7.79 -17.15 -11.50
N LEU A 200 -7.97 -16.24 -10.52
CA LEU A 200 -9.22 -16.13 -9.77
C LEU A 200 -10.37 -15.69 -10.67
N ASN A 201 -11.53 -16.34 -10.53
CA ASN A 201 -12.75 -15.75 -11.04
C ASN A 201 -13.11 -14.54 -10.16
N ILE A 202 -12.80 -13.34 -10.65
CA ILE A 202 -13.05 -12.06 -9.97
C ILE A 202 -14.54 -11.80 -9.67
N ALA A 203 -15.46 -12.48 -10.37
CA ALA A 203 -16.90 -12.32 -10.15
C ALA A 203 -17.41 -13.13 -8.94
N SER A 204 -16.68 -14.16 -8.52
CA SER A 204 -17.16 -15.15 -7.56
C SER A 204 -16.17 -15.51 -6.45
N PHE A 205 -15.00 -14.85 -6.41
CA PHE A 205 -13.97 -14.97 -5.37
C PHE A 205 -13.71 -16.42 -4.92
N TYR A 206 -13.61 -17.32 -5.90
CA TYR A 206 -13.22 -18.70 -5.65
C TYR A 206 -12.03 -19.09 -6.52
N ALA A 207 -11.20 -19.97 -5.96
CA ALA A 207 -10.14 -20.65 -6.67
C ALA A 207 -10.44 -22.16 -6.66
N MET A 208 -10.24 -22.81 -7.81
CA MET A 208 -10.41 -24.25 -7.92
C MET A 208 -9.06 -24.92 -7.83
N TYR A 209 -8.99 -25.98 -7.02
CA TYR A 209 -7.77 -26.74 -6.81
C TYR A 209 -8.03 -28.20 -7.10
N SER A 210 -7.12 -28.83 -7.84
CA SER A 210 -7.22 -30.24 -8.19
C SER A 210 -6.43 -31.08 -7.22
N PHE A 211 -7.05 -32.17 -6.75
CA PHE A 211 -6.33 -33.31 -6.22
C PHE A 211 -5.81 -34.07 -7.43
N GLY A 212 -4.49 -34.29 -7.49
CA GLY A 212 -3.91 -35.16 -8.50
C GLY A 212 -4.39 -36.62 -8.33
N LEU A 213 -4.04 -37.48 -9.28
CA LEU A 213 -4.38 -38.91 -9.19
C LEU A 213 -3.57 -39.64 -8.11
N ASN A 214 -2.34 -39.17 -7.82
CA ASN A 214 -1.44 -39.76 -6.84
C ASN A 214 -1.15 -38.74 -5.73
N THR A 215 -2.01 -38.71 -4.71
CA THR A 215 -1.92 -37.73 -3.62
C THR A 215 -1.05 -38.18 -2.46
N GLY A 216 -0.82 -39.50 -2.30
CA GLY A 216 -0.15 -40.07 -1.11
C GLY A 216 -0.95 -39.91 0.19
N LEU A 217 -2.20 -39.44 0.11
CA LEU A 217 -3.09 -39.29 1.26
C LEU A 217 -3.78 -40.62 1.57
N LEU A 218 -4.03 -40.87 2.86
CA LEU A 218 -4.69 -42.07 3.32
C LEU A 218 -6.21 -41.92 3.20
N LEU A 219 -6.88 -42.99 2.77
CA LEU A 219 -8.34 -43.05 2.75
C LEU A 219 -8.90 -42.97 4.18
N ASP A 220 -10.13 -42.47 4.29
CA ASP A 220 -10.89 -42.36 5.54
C ASP A 220 -10.16 -41.59 6.66
N THR A 221 -9.19 -40.75 6.28
CA THR A 221 -8.39 -39.95 7.20
C THR A 221 -8.83 -38.49 7.14
N ASP A 222 -8.89 -37.85 8.30
CA ASP A 222 -9.21 -36.43 8.44
C ASP A 222 -7.99 -35.57 8.09
N TYR A 223 -8.20 -34.60 7.20
CA TYR A 223 -7.22 -33.61 6.77
C TYR A 223 -7.82 -32.20 6.79
N TRP A 224 -6.98 -31.18 6.77
CA TRP A 224 -7.39 -29.78 6.72
C TRP A 224 -6.81 -29.07 5.51
N ILE A 225 -7.51 -28.03 5.07
CA ILE A 225 -7.02 -27.13 4.03
C ILE A 225 -6.33 -25.94 4.69
N MET A 226 -5.10 -25.68 4.28
CA MET A 226 -4.31 -24.53 4.68
C MET A 226 -3.95 -23.70 3.45
N MET A 227 -4.20 -22.40 3.51
CA MET A 227 -3.77 -21.43 2.52
C MET A 227 -2.60 -20.63 3.08
N GLU A 228 -1.53 -20.55 2.31
CA GLU A 228 -0.43 -19.61 2.54
C GLU A 228 -0.44 -18.56 1.45
N SER A 229 -0.30 -17.29 1.82
CA SER A 229 -0.05 -16.21 0.87
C SER A 229 0.93 -15.22 1.47
N TYR A 230 2.02 -14.96 0.76
CA TYR A 230 3.15 -14.20 1.30
C TYR A 230 3.62 -14.72 2.68
N ASN A 231 3.49 -13.91 3.73
CA ASN A 231 3.83 -14.23 5.12
C ASN A 231 2.59 -14.61 5.96
N LEU A 232 1.42 -14.73 5.35
CA LEU A 232 0.17 -15.12 5.99
C LEU A 232 -0.08 -16.61 5.78
N SER A 233 -0.65 -17.25 6.81
CA SER A 233 -1.12 -18.63 6.75
C SER A 233 -2.44 -18.75 7.50
N VAL A 234 -3.41 -19.42 6.89
CA VAL A 234 -4.73 -19.68 7.49
C VAL A 234 -5.15 -21.11 7.19
N THR A 235 -5.61 -21.82 8.22
CA THR A 235 -6.10 -23.19 8.12
C THR A 235 -7.59 -23.21 8.44
N MET A 236 -8.36 -23.91 7.62
CA MET A 236 -9.76 -24.24 7.94
C MET A 236 -9.83 -24.97 9.29
N LYS A 237 -10.91 -24.80 10.04
CA LYS A 237 -11.06 -25.40 11.37
C LYS A 237 -11.59 -26.82 11.29
N LEU A 238 -12.45 -27.10 10.31
CA LEU A 238 -13.11 -28.38 10.18
C LEU A 238 -12.36 -29.28 9.17
N PRO A 239 -12.19 -30.58 9.48
CA PRO A 239 -11.53 -31.48 8.57
C PRO A 239 -12.41 -31.83 7.39
N PHE A 240 -11.78 -32.27 6.30
CA PHE A 240 -12.41 -33.03 5.23
C PHE A 240 -11.79 -34.43 5.18
N ARG A 241 -12.48 -35.37 4.50
CA ARG A 241 -12.01 -36.76 4.36
C ARG A 241 -11.71 -37.12 2.92
N ILE A 242 -10.63 -37.88 2.73
CA ILE A 242 -10.39 -38.61 1.49
C ILE A 242 -11.22 -39.89 1.49
N LYS A 243 -11.89 -40.16 0.39
CA LYS A 243 -12.67 -41.38 0.16
C LYS A 243 -12.17 -42.12 -1.07
#